data_AF-A0A9E3SDS3-F1
#
_entry.id   AF-A0A9E3SDS3-F1
#
_cell.length_a   1.000
_cell.length_b   1.000
_cell.length_c   1.000
_cell.angle_alpha   90.00
_cell.angle_beta   90.00
_cell.angle_gamma   90.00
#
_symmetry.space_group_name_H-M   'P 1'
#
loop_
_entity.id
_entity.type
_entity.pdbx_description
1 polymer ?
#
loop_
_entity_poly.entity_id
_entity_poly.type
_entity_poly.pdbx_seq_one_letter_code
_entity_poly.pdbx_strand_id
1 'polypeptide(L)'
;MSIYKLTNLESNTPKKEQEKLSSALNKLSGVTSSKLSPERKEFSLECSGTAPSFDAVKSACTGAGFQLQPQADKQPQGQQQKQK
;
A
#
# COMPACT_ATOMS: atom_id res chain seq x y z
N MET A 1 10.41 -5.38 0.63
CA MET A 1 9.43 -4.90 -0.36
C MET A 1 8.08 -5.51 -0.03
N SER A 2 7.06 -4.68 0.22
CA SER A 2 5.70 -5.09 0.59
C SER A 2 4.75 -4.80 -0.56
N ILE A 3 3.92 -5.77 -0.96
CA ILE A 3 3.00 -5.65 -2.10
C ILE A 3 1.57 -5.56 -1.60
N TYR A 4 0.82 -4.59 -2.12
CA TYR A 4 -0.56 -4.32 -1.75
C TYR A 4 -1.44 -4.29 -2.99
N LYS A 5 -2.62 -4.92 -2.91
CA LYS A 5 -3.61 -4.92 -3.99
C LYS A 5 -4.64 -3.83 -3.77
N LEU A 6 -5.09 -3.24 -4.87
CA LEU A 6 -6.13 -2.21 -4.92
C LEU A 6 -7.37 -2.80 -5.58
N THR A 7 -8.53 -2.47 -5.03
CA THR A 7 -9.83 -2.97 -5.50
C THR A 7 -10.34 -2.15 -6.69
N ASN A 8 -10.08 -0.85 -6.69
CA ASN A 8 -10.60 0.11 -7.66
C ASN A 8 -9.52 0.71 -8.58
N LEU A 9 -8.31 0.14 -8.63
CA LEU A 9 -7.30 0.57 -9.60
C LEU A 9 -7.64 -0.03 -10.97
N GLU A 10 -7.72 0.82 -11.98
CA GLU A 10 -7.98 0.41 -13.37
C GLU A 10 -6.73 0.64 -14.23
N SER A 11 -6.56 -0.16 -15.29
CA SER A 11 -5.42 0.02 -16.21
C SER A 11 -5.41 1.42 -16.86
N ASN A 12 -6.59 2.02 -17.06
CA ASN A 12 -6.76 3.36 -17.63
C ASN A 12 -6.68 4.50 -16.60
N THR A 13 -6.25 4.22 -15.36
CA THR A 13 -6.16 5.24 -14.31
C THR A 13 -5.27 6.41 -14.77
N PRO A 14 -5.74 7.68 -14.69
CA PRO A 14 -4.96 8.82 -15.12
C PRO A 14 -3.61 8.90 -14.43
N LYS A 15 -2.55 9.25 -15.16
CA LYS A 15 -1.19 9.40 -14.59
C LYS A 15 -1.17 10.34 -13.37
N LYS A 16 -2.01 11.38 -13.37
CA LYS A 16 -2.16 12.31 -12.24
C LYS A 16 -2.65 11.62 -10.95
N GLU A 17 -3.59 10.69 -11.05
CA GLU A 17 -4.10 9.92 -9.92
C GLU A 17 -3.04 8.91 -9.43
N GLN A 18 -2.32 8.29 -10.37
CA GLN A 18 -1.19 7.40 -10.05
C GLN A 18 -0.08 8.13 -9.29
N GLU A 19 0.29 9.33 -9.73
CA GLU A 19 1.27 10.21 -9.08
C GLU A 19 0.79 10.65 -7.70
N LYS A 20 -0.50 10.97 -7.55
CA LYS A 20 -1.11 11.34 -6.28
C LYS A 20 -1.02 10.19 -5.27
N LEU A 21 -1.34 8.97 -5.70
CA LEU A 21 -1.19 7.77 -4.87
C LEU A 21 0.29 7.52 -4.52
N SER A 22 1.19 7.55 -5.50
CA SER A 22 2.63 7.37 -5.27
C SER A 22 3.18 8.42 -4.28
N SER A 23 2.76 9.68 -4.40
CA SER A 23 3.15 10.75 -3.49
C SER A 23 2.60 10.52 -2.07
N ALA A 24 1.35 10.07 -1.94
CA ALA A 24 0.77 9.73 -0.64
C ALA A 24 1.50 8.56 0.04
N LEU A 25 1.89 7.55 -0.74
CA LEU A 25 2.64 6.38 -0.25
C LEU A 25 4.07 6.74 0.18
N ASN A 26 4.77 7.58 -0.58
CA ASN A 26 6.12 8.05 -0.21
C ASN A 26 6.14 9.00 1.01
N LYS A 27 4.99 9.56 1.40
CA LYS A 27 4.85 10.33 2.65
C LYS A 27 4.77 9.43 3.88
N LEU A 28 4.56 8.13 3.72
CA LEU A 28 4.50 7.20 4.84
C LEU A 28 5.89 7.02 5.46
N SER A 29 5.96 7.02 6.79
CA SER A 29 7.21 6.81 7.51
C SER A 29 7.83 5.47 7.16
N GLY A 30 9.13 5.49 6.86
CA GLY A 30 9.91 4.29 6.52
C GLY A 30 9.84 3.87 5.05
N VAL A 31 8.97 4.48 4.22
CA VAL A 31 8.93 4.22 2.77
C VAL A 31 10.06 4.99 2.07
N THR A 32 10.87 4.29 1.29
CA THR A 32 11.95 4.88 0.47
C THR A 32 11.57 4.96 -1.00
N SER A 33 10.69 4.07 -1.46
CA SER A 33 10.25 4.03 -2.86
C SER A 33 8.88 3.35 -2.97
N SER A 34 8.05 3.82 -3.88
CA SER A 34 6.77 3.18 -4.23
C SER A 34 6.68 2.93 -5.73
N LYS A 35 6.24 1.74 -6.11
CA LYS A 35 6.01 1.35 -7.51
C LYS A 35 4.56 0.93 -7.69
N LEU A 36 3.84 1.63 -8.56
CA LEU A 36 2.47 1.30 -8.92
C LEU A 36 2.44 0.42 -10.17
N SER A 37 1.59 -0.60 -10.16
CA SER A 37 1.35 -1.50 -11.28
C SER A 37 -0.16 -1.55 -11.59
N PRO A 38 -0.67 -0.61 -12.40
CA PRO A 38 -2.10 -0.51 -12.70
C PRO A 38 -2.64 -1.72 -13.47
N GLU A 39 -1.84 -2.35 -14.33
CA GLU A 39 -2.21 -3.58 -15.04
C GLU A 39 -2.54 -4.74 -14.08
N ARG A 40 -1.85 -4.78 -12.95
CA ARG A 40 -2.01 -5.80 -11.90
C ARG A 40 -2.88 -5.33 -10.73
N LYS A 41 -3.36 -4.08 -10.81
CA LYS A 41 -4.13 -3.43 -9.74
C LYS A 41 -3.41 -3.49 -8.39
N GLU A 42 -2.10 -3.31 -8.38
CA GLU A 42 -1.28 -3.43 -7.17
C GLU A 42 -0.22 -2.34 -7.10
N PHE A 43 0.35 -2.13 -5.92
CA PHE A 43 1.56 -1.35 -5.74
C PHE A 43 2.50 -2.03 -4.75
N SER A 44 3.77 -1.73 -4.91
CA SER A 44 4.83 -2.20 -4.04
C SER A 44 5.46 -1.04 -3.30
N LEU A 45 5.68 -1.21 -2.00
CA LEU A 45 6.42 -0.30 -1.15
C LEU A 45 7.79 -0.89 -0.83
N GLU A 46 8.83 -0.13 -1.11
CA GLU A 46 10.15 -0.34 -0.57
C GLU A 46 10.28 0.49 0.70
N CYS A 47 10.78 -0.16 1.75
CA CYS A 47 10.92 0.47 3.06
C CYS A 47 12.31 0.18 3.60
N SER A 48 12.91 1.18 4.25
CA SER A 48 14.19 1.02 4.95
C SER A 48 13.95 1.12 6.45
N GLY A 49 14.15 0.01 7.15
CA GLY A 49 13.83 -0.12 8.58
C GLY A 49 12.41 -0.61 8.82
N THR A 50 11.52 0.28 9.24
CA THR A 50 10.15 -0.09 9.66
C THR A 50 9.15 0.13 8.52
N ALA A 51 8.48 -0.95 8.11
CA ALA A 51 7.39 -0.85 7.14
C ALA A 51 6.18 -0.10 7.75
N PRO A 52 5.47 0.72 6.96
CA PRO A 52 4.27 1.40 7.44
C PRO A 52 3.19 0.38 7.82
N SER A 53 2.42 0.70 8.86
CA SER A 53 1.27 -0.12 9.26
C SER A 53 0.22 -0.16 8.14
N PHE A 54 -0.49 -1.29 8.01
CA PHE A 54 -1.55 -1.46 7.02
C PHE A 54 -2.59 -0.32 7.05
N ASP A 55 -2.94 0.15 8.25
CA ASP A 55 -3.90 1.25 8.43
C ASP A 55 -3.40 2.57 7.83
N ALA A 56 -2.10 2.87 8.01
CA ALA A 56 -1.48 4.05 7.41
C ALA A 56 -1.45 3.96 5.88
N VAL A 57 -1.14 2.79 5.33
CA VAL A 57 -1.20 2.54 3.88
C VAL A 57 -2.63 2.68 3.37
N LYS A 58 -3.62 2.12 4.08
CA LYS A 58 -5.05 2.24 3.75
C LYS A 58 -5.51 3.68 3.75
N SER A 59 -5.11 4.46 4.76
CA SER A 59 -5.43 5.89 4.84
C SER A 59 -4.83 6.68 3.68
N ALA A 60 -3.57 6.38 3.30
CA ALA A 60 -2.92 7.01 2.15
C ALA A 60 -3.62 6.68 0.83
N CYS A 61 -3.98 5.41 0.61
CA CYS A 61 -4.76 5.00 -0.55
C CYS A 61 -6.12 5.72 -0.59
N THR A 62 -6.84 5.72 0.54
CA THR A 62 -8.17 6.34 0.65
C THR A 62 -8.11 7.83 0.37
N GLY A 63 -7.12 8.55 0.92
CA GLY A 63 -6.89 9.98 0.63
C GLY A 63 -6.53 10.27 -0.84
N ALA A 64 -5.95 9.29 -1.53
CA ALA A 64 -5.69 9.35 -2.96
C ALA A 64 -6.90 8.95 -3.82
N GLY A 65 -8.00 8.44 -3.25
CA GLY A 65 -9.19 7.96 -3.98
C GLY A 65 -9.18 6.46 -4.29
N PHE A 66 -8.21 5.72 -3.74
CA PHE A 66 -8.03 4.29 -3.98
C PHE A 66 -8.42 3.46 -2.77
N GLN A 67 -8.99 2.28 -3.02
CA GLN A 67 -9.34 1.33 -1.97
C GLN A 67 -8.38 0.16 -1.99
N LEU A 68 -7.72 -0.10 -0.86
CA LEU A 68 -6.97 -1.33 -0.66
C LEU A 68 -7.92 -2.52 -0.64
N GLN A 69 -7.52 -3.60 -1.30
CA GLN A 69 -8.15 -4.89 -1.03
C GLN A 69 -7.86 -5.26 0.42
N PRO A 70 -8.89 -5.65 1.19
CA PRO A 70 -8.64 -6.30 2.46
C PRO A 70 -7.77 -7.51 2.16
N GLN A 71 -6.58 -7.57 2.74
CA GLN A 71 -5.84 -8.82 2.76
C GLN A 71 -6.70 -9.78 3.56
N ALA A 72 -7.37 -10.71 2.87
CA ALA A 72 -7.94 -11.89 3.51
C ALA A 72 -6.79 -12.54 4.28
N ASP A 73 -6.87 -12.41 5.60
CA ASP A 73 -6.00 -12.98 6.63
C ASP A 73 -4.88 -13.88 6.11
N LYS A 74 -3.80 -13.24 5.65
CA LYS A 74 -2.46 -13.82 5.75
C LYS A 74 -1.65 -12.78 6.48
N GLN A 75 -1.88 -12.71 7.79
CA GLN A 75 -0.87 -12.23 8.70
C GLN A 75 0.49 -12.79 8.26
N PRO A 76 1.57 -12.00 8.19
CA PRO A 76 2.88 -12.62 8.30
C PRO A 76 2.86 -13.37 9.63
N GLN A 77 3.10 -14.68 9.56
CA GLN A 77 3.02 -15.63 10.66
C GLN A 77 4.13 -15.39 11.70
N GLY A 78 4.25 -14.18 12.24
CA GLY A 78 5.44 -13.82 13.01
C GLY A 78 5.44 -12.49 13.75
N GLN A 79 4.30 -11.91 14.15
CA GLN A 79 4.25 -10.93 15.24
C GLN A 79 2.81 -10.57 15.68
N GLN A 80 2.23 -11.42 16.55
CA GLN A 80 1.14 -11.21 17.53
C GLN A 80 0.59 -12.63 17.80
N GLN A 81 0.71 -13.27 18.96
CA GLN A 81 0.58 -12.81 20.34
C GLN A 81 1.46 -13.68 21.27
N LYS A 82 2.22 -13.04 22.15
CA LYS A 82 2.58 -13.59 23.47
C LYS A 82 1.59 -12.96 24.46
N GLN A 83 1.21 -13.74 25.48
CA GLN A 83 0.24 -13.47 26.56
C GLN A 83 -1.15 -14.04 26.20
N LYS A 84 -1.63 -15.10 26.84
CA LYS A 84 -1.59 -15.40 28.28
C LYS A 84 -1.56 -16.91 28.53
#